data_AF-A0A2V8BSB3-F1
#
_entry.id   AF-A0A2V8BSB3-F1
#
_cell.length_a   1.000
_cell.length_b   1.000
_cell.length_c   1.000
_cell.angle_alpha   90.00
_cell.angle_beta   90.00
_cell.angle_gamma   90.00
#
_symmetry.space_group_name_H-M   'P 1'
#
loop_
_entity.id
_entity.type
_entity.pdbx_description
1 polymer ?
#
loop_
_entity_poly.entity_id
_entity_poly.type
_entity_poly.pdbx_seq_one_letter_code
_entity_poly.pdbx_strand_id
1 'polypeptide(L)'
;MVPAVAVRAQTGTDIHGTWTAEIRAGKVFLQVRTTAPPDSTRSGNWNGDWNMGQSFPIDELSGLPANNDQLTAASVRFDLRREAGTLSFDGSFREGRGAGLFTFAPRDAYVGEMKSLGYTDDLPLWRRYQLAVHDVGPRYIRELKSEGFDK
;
A
#
# COMPACT_ATOMS: atom_id res chain seq x y z
N MET A 1 -10.22 -33.24 -11.72
CA MET A 1 -11.20 -32.12 -11.73
C MET A 1 -10.54 -30.96 -11.01
N VAL A 2 -10.07 -29.95 -11.72
CA VAL A 2 -9.35 -28.78 -11.16
C VAL A 2 -10.35 -27.63 -11.11
N PRO A 3 -10.57 -26.94 -9.98
CA PRO A 3 -11.51 -25.84 -9.95
C PRO A 3 -10.93 -24.66 -10.74
N ALA A 4 -11.73 -24.13 -11.66
CA ALA A 4 -11.43 -22.89 -12.36
C ALA A 4 -11.42 -21.73 -11.35
N VAL A 5 -10.26 -21.15 -11.12
CA VAL A 5 -10.15 -19.87 -10.40
C VAL A 5 -10.72 -18.80 -11.32
N ALA A 6 -11.92 -18.31 -10.98
CA ALA A 6 -12.53 -17.19 -11.67
C ALA A 6 -11.67 -15.95 -11.45
N VAL A 7 -10.93 -15.54 -12.48
CA VAL A 7 -10.31 -14.21 -12.53
C VAL A 7 -11.45 -13.21 -12.60
N ARG A 8 -11.68 -12.49 -11.49
CA ARG A 8 -12.59 -11.34 -11.51
C ARG A 8 -11.99 -10.25 -12.38
N ALA A 9 -12.80 -9.73 -13.29
CA ALA A 9 -12.46 -8.64 -14.17
C ALA A 9 -12.04 -7.40 -13.35
N GLN A 10 -10.81 -6.93 -13.58
CA GLN A 10 -10.29 -5.68 -13.03
C GLN A 10 -11.01 -4.52 -13.71
N THR A 11 -11.94 -3.91 -12.98
CA THR A 11 -12.56 -2.65 -13.39
C THR A 11 -11.58 -1.53 -12.99
N GLY A 12 -11.39 -0.51 -13.84
CA GLY A 12 -10.39 0.57 -13.67
C GLY A 12 -10.56 1.52 -12.47
N THR A 13 -11.08 1.01 -11.36
CA THR A 13 -11.32 1.66 -10.06
C THR A 13 -10.52 0.99 -8.93
N ASP A 14 -9.72 -0.03 -9.24
CA ASP A 14 -8.97 -0.82 -8.26
C ASP A 14 -7.46 -0.67 -8.51
N ILE A 15 -6.73 -0.20 -7.49
CA ILE A 15 -5.27 -0.15 -7.55
C ILE A 15 -4.76 -1.50 -7.07
N HIS A 16 -4.08 -2.20 -7.95
CA HIS A 16 -3.56 -3.53 -7.69
C HIS A 16 -2.21 -3.70 -8.37
N GLY A 17 -1.46 -4.67 -7.90
CA GLY A 17 -0.14 -4.93 -8.46
C GLY A 17 0.53 -6.10 -7.80
N THR A 18 1.85 -6.15 -7.91
CA THR A 18 2.66 -7.20 -7.30
C THR A 18 3.39 -6.64 -6.08
N TRP A 19 3.70 -7.53 -5.14
CA TRP A 19 4.58 -7.21 -4.03
C TRP A 19 5.69 -8.24 -3.88
N THR A 20 6.80 -7.80 -3.31
CA THR A 20 7.86 -8.66 -2.78
C THR A 20 8.18 -8.19 -1.37
N ALA A 21 8.50 -9.12 -0.47
CA ALA A 21 8.87 -8.78 0.89
C ALA A 21 10.09 -9.56 1.34
N GLU A 22 10.85 -8.97 2.25
CA GLU A 22 11.94 -9.65 2.94
C GLU A 22 11.89 -9.34 4.44
N ILE A 23 11.84 -10.40 5.26
CA ILE A 23 11.82 -10.29 6.72
C ILE A 23 13.25 -10.35 7.23
N ARG A 24 13.67 -9.32 7.96
CA ARG A 24 14.99 -9.26 8.62
C ARG A 24 14.86 -8.53 9.95
N ALA A 25 15.32 -9.15 11.04
CA ALA A 25 15.43 -8.52 12.35
C ALA A 25 14.13 -7.85 12.83
N GLY A 26 12.99 -8.53 12.66
CA GLY A 26 11.66 -8.03 13.08
C GLY A 26 11.09 -6.92 12.20
N LYS A 27 11.74 -6.60 11.07
CA LYS A 27 11.25 -5.67 10.05
C LYS A 27 10.97 -6.41 8.75
N VAL A 28 10.03 -5.88 7.99
CA VAL A 28 9.68 -6.35 6.65
C VAL A 28 10.02 -5.25 5.66
N PHE A 29 11.01 -5.50 4.81
CA PHE A 29 11.25 -4.66 3.63
C PHE A 29 10.23 -5.07 2.57
N LEU A 30 9.20 -4.25 2.40
CA LEU A 30 8.12 -4.47 1.46
C LEU A 30 8.33 -3.60 0.23
N GLN A 31 8.29 -4.22 -0.94
CA GLN A 31 8.26 -3.53 -2.23
C GLN A 31 6.95 -3.81 -2.93
N VAL A 32 6.30 -2.76 -3.44
CA VAL A 32 5.06 -2.84 -4.22
C VAL A 32 5.31 -2.27 -5.60
N ARG A 33 4.80 -2.95 -6.62
CA ARG A 33 4.84 -2.51 -8.02
C ARG A 33 3.44 -2.47 -8.60
N THR A 34 3.06 -1.34 -9.19
CA THR A 34 1.78 -1.14 -9.89
C THR A 34 1.99 -0.25 -11.09
N THR A 35 1.09 -0.28 -12.06
CA THR A 35 1.08 0.67 -13.15
C THR A 35 0.28 1.91 -12.74
N ALA A 36 0.86 3.09 -12.94
CA ALA A 36 0.19 4.36 -12.75
C ALA A 36 -0.86 4.57 -13.86
N PRO A 37 -2.01 5.18 -13.56
CA PRO A 37 -3.01 5.43 -14.59
C PRO A 37 -2.50 6.45 -15.62
N PRO A 38 -3.00 6.41 -16.88
CA PRO A 38 -2.51 7.25 -17.98
C PRO A 38 -2.61 8.76 -17.72
N ASP A 39 -3.55 9.18 -16.87
CA ASP A 39 -3.81 10.57 -16.50
C ASP A 39 -3.00 11.04 -15.28
N SER A 40 -2.17 10.17 -14.69
CA SER A 40 -1.32 10.57 -13.57
C SER A 40 -0.30 11.61 -14.03
N THR A 41 -0.50 12.85 -13.57
CA THR A 41 0.30 14.01 -13.96
C THR A 41 1.73 13.90 -13.46
N ARG A 42 2.58 13.17 -14.18
CA ARG A 42 4.04 13.34 -14.16
C ARG A 42 4.50 13.65 -15.59
N SER A 43 5.07 14.83 -15.77
CA SER A 43 5.75 15.20 -17.01
C SER A 43 6.99 14.32 -17.20
N GLY A 44 7.02 13.50 -18.26
CA GLY A 44 8.23 12.81 -18.73
C GLY A 44 7.98 11.36 -19.14
N ASN A 45 8.82 10.86 -20.06
CA ASN A 45 8.85 9.53 -20.70
C ASN A 45 8.99 8.34 -19.72
N TRP A 46 8.18 8.28 -18.68
CA TRP A 46 8.21 7.24 -17.67
C TRP A 46 7.25 6.13 -18.07
N ASN A 47 7.71 4.88 -18.05
CA ASN A 47 7.00 3.72 -18.61
C ASN A 47 5.79 3.24 -17.79
N GLY A 48 5.12 4.13 -17.03
CA GLY A 48 3.94 3.81 -16.22
C GLY A 48 4.20 2.93 -14.99
N ASP A 49 5.33 2.22 -14.91
CA ASP A 49 5.65 1.32 -13.81
C ASP A 49 6.06 2.06 -12.54
N TRP A 50 5.17 2.08 -11.55
CA TRP A 50 5.45 2.56 -10.21
C TRP A 50 5.97 1.47 -9.31
N ASN A 51 7.13 1.71 -8.68
CA ASN A 51 7.74 0.84 -7.68
C ASN A 51 8.02 1.66 -6.42
N MET A 52 7.60 1.16 -5.27
CA MET A 52 7.94 1.70 -3.96
C MET A 52 8.47 0.58 -3.07
N GLY A 53 9.53 0.87 -2.31
CA GLY A 53 10.09 -0.04 -1.31
C GLY A 53 10.33 0.68 0.01
N GLN A 54 9.89 0.08 1.12
CA GLN A 54 10.10 0.61 2.47
C GLN A 54 10.14 -0.52 3.49
N SER A 55 10.89 -0.30 4.57
CA SER A 55 10.90 -1.19 5.73
C SER A 55 9.83 -0.77 6.74
N PHE A 56 9.01 -1.73 7.14
CA PHE A 56 8.01 -1.58 8.20
C PHE A 56 8.35 -2.52 9.36
N PRO A 57 8.10 -2.14 10.62
CA PRO A 57 8.09 -3.12 11.68
C PRO A 57 6.95 -4.12 11.43
N ILE A 58 7.20 -5.39 11.76
CA ILE A 58 6.30 -6.50 11.36
C ILE A 58 4.90 -6.41 11.98
N ASP A 59 4.77 -5.69 13.10
CA ASP A 59 3.52 -5.44 13.81
C ASP A 59 2.56 -4.49 13.05
N GLU A 60 3.07 -3.64 12.16
CA GLU A 60 2.25 -2.84 11.25
C GLU A 60 1.55 -3.71 10.18
N LEU A 61 2.09 -4.90 9.90
CA LEU A 61 1.55 -5.85 8.92
C LEU A 61 0.64 -6.86 9.60
N SER A 62 -0.62 -6.48 9.72
CA SER A 62 -1.66 -7.29 10.35
C SER A 62 -1.86 -8.61 9.61
N GLY A 63 -1.58 -9.74 10.27
CA GLY A 63 -1.74 -11.08 9.69
C GLY A 63 -0.43 -11.78 9.32
N LEU A 64 0.71 -11.08 9.36
CA LEU A 64 2.01 -11.74 9.33
C LEU A 64 2.39 -12.26 10.73
N PRO A 65 2.92 -13.49 10.84
CA PRO A 65 3.42 -14.01 12.11
C PRO A 65 4.65 -13.20 12.54
N ALA A 66 4.66 -12.73 13.78
CA ALA A 66 5.74 -11.91 14.31
C ALA A 66 7.09 -12.64 14.30
N ASN A 67 8.16 -11.90 14.01
CA ASN A 67 9.56 -12.27 14.24
C ASN A 67 9.99 -13.65 13.72
N ASN A 68 9.59 -14.00 12.49
CA ASN A 68 10.08 -15.20 11.83
C ASN A 68 10.84 -14.87 10.54
N ASP A 69 12.12 -14.56 10.67
CA ASP A 69 13.05 -14.33 9.54
C ASP A 69 13.19 -15.58 8.64
N GLN A 70 12.68 -16.73 9.05
CA GLN A 70 12.62 -17.97 8.26
C GLN A 70 11.20 -18.34 7.81
N LEU A 71 10.26 -17.39 7.84
CA LEU A 71 8.87 -17.62 7.47
C LEU A 71 8.78 -18.35 6.12
N THR A 72 8.12 -19.49 6.13
CA THR A 72 7.81 -20.28 4.94
C THR A 72 6.34 -20.68 5.01
N ALA A 73 5.55 -20.21 4.05
CA ALA A 73 4.12 -20.40 4.00
C ALA A 73 3.65 -20.39 2.53
N ALA A 74 2.95 -21.43 2.11
CA ALA A 74 2.45 -21.55 0.75
C ALA A 74 1.31 -20.57 0.42
N SER A 75 0.62 -20.07 1.44
CA SER A 75 -0.40 -19.04 1.32
C SER A 75 -0.37 -18.15 2.55
N VAL A 76 -0.30 -16.83 2.34
CA VAL A 76 -0.41 -15.80 3.36
C VAL A 76 -1.38 -14.72 2.89
N ARG A 77 -2.10 -14.15 3.86
CA ARG A 77 -2.85 -12.91 3.69
C ARG A 77 -2.53 -11.98 4.85
N PHE A 78 -2.16 -10.75 4.53
CA PHE A 78 -1.89 -9.72 5.52
C PHE A 78 -2.27 -8.34 4.98
N ASP A 79 -2.47 -7.39 5.89
CA ASP A 79 -2.92 -6.04 5.55
C ASP A 79 -1.96 -4.99 6.09
N LEU A 80 -1.80 -3.91 5.34
CA LEU A 80 -1.23 -2.65 5.83
C LEU A 80 -2.35 -1.61 5.92
N ARG A 81 -2.71 -1.23 7.15
CA ARG A 81 -3.81 -0.29 7.41
C ARG A 81 -3.26 1.11 7.61
N ARG A 82 -3.75 2.07 6.82
CA ARG A 82 -3.33 3.48 6.83
C ARG A 82 -4.55 4.38 6.91
N GLU A 83 -4.35 5.62 7.35
CA GLU A 83 -5.46 6.58 7.41
C GLU A 83 -6.05 6.90 6.03
N ALA A 84 -5.28 6.76 4.95
CA ALA A 84 -5.78 6.96 3.58
C ALA A 84 -6.49 5.74 2.97
N GLY A 85 -6.33 4.55 3.55
CA GLY A 85 -6.89 3.30 3.03
C GLY A 85 -6.12 2.07 3.49
N THR A 86 -6.54 0.90 3.02
CA THR A 86 -5.93 -0.39 3.37
C THR A 86 -5.32 -1.03 2.14
N LEU A 87 -4.07 -1.47 2.25
CA LEU A 87 -3.45 -2.37 1.28
C LEU A 87 -3.63 -3.81 1.78
N SER A 88 -4.23 -4.66 0.97
CA SER A 88 -4.40 -6.09 1.25
C SER A 88 -3.42 -6.89 0.39
N PHE A 89 -2.68 -7.81 0.99
CA PHE A 89 -1.64 -8.58 0.34
C PHE A 89 -1.97 -10.07 0.40
N ASP A 90 -1.87 -10.73 -0.75
CA ASP A 90 -2.06 -12.17 -0.91
C ASP A 90 -0.83 -12.75 -1.61
N GLY A 91 -0.28 -13.85 -1.08
CA GLY A 91 0.88 -14.48 -1.70
C GLY A 91 1.47 -15.63 -0.90
N SER A 92 2.78 -15.79 -0.98
CA SER A 92 3.52 -16.86 -0.29
C SER A 92 4.86 -16.36 0.23
N PHE A 93 5.42 -17.07 1.21
CA PHE A 93 6.76 -16.85 1.75
C PHE A 93 7.61 -18.13 1.66
N ARG A 94 8.90 -17.97 1.46
CA ARG A 94 9.92 -19.02 1.54
C ARG A 94 11.20 -18.43 2.13
N GLU A 95 11.65 -18.97 3.25
CA GLU A 95 12.88 -18.54 3.94
C GLU A 95 12.91 -17.02 4.17
N GLY A 96 11.82 -16.45 4.71
CA GLY A 96 11.71 -15.02 5.02
C GLY A 96 11.50 -14.11 3.81
N ARG A 97 11.53 -14.64 2.58
CA ARG A 97 11.26 -13.89 1.35
C ARG A 97 9.86 -14.20 0.85
N GLY A 98 9.07 -13.18 0.57
CA GLY A 98 7.70 -13.33 0.10
C GLY A 98 7.45 -12.63 -1.22
N ALA A 99 6.43 -13.09 -1.93
CA ALA A 99 5.92 -12.42 -3.12
C ALA A 99 4.44 -12.74 -3.35
N GLY A 100 3.76 -11.86 -4.07
CA GLY A 100 2.37 -12.07 -4.44
C GLY A 100 1.72 -10.86 -5.09
N LEU A 101 0.40 -10.75 -4.90
CA LEU A 101 -0.44 -9.67 -5.41
C LEU A 101 -0.97 -8.82 -4.26
N PHE A 102 -1.20 -7.54 -4.55
CA PHE A 102 -1.86 -6.64 -3.60
C PHE A 102 -3.01 -5.90 -4.26
N THR A 103 -3.92 -5.42 -3.43
CA THR A 103 -5.00 -4.50 -3.81
C THR A 103 -5.05 -3.35 -2.80
N PHE A 104 -5.58 -2.20 -3.21
CA PHE A 104 -5.75 -1.03 -2.35
C PHE A 104 -7.20 -0.58 -2.33
N ALA A 105 -7.76 -0.54 -1.12
CA ALA A 105 -9.08 0.00 -0.85
C ALA A 105 -8.95 1.38 -0.17
N PRO A 106 -9.37 2.49 -0.82
CA PRO A 106 -9.35 3.80 -0.19
C PRO A 106 -10.34 3.87 0.97
N ARG A 107 -10.05 4.70 1.98
CA ARG A 107 -11.02 5.00 3.04
C ARG A 107 -11.89 6.19 2.64
N ASP A 108 -13.20 6.03 2.66
CA ASP A 108 -14.16 7.05 2.21
C ASP A 108 -14.05 8.37 2.98
N ALA A 109 -13.87 8.31 4.30
CA ALA A 109 -13.77 9.49 5.15
C ALA A 109 -12.46 10.30 4.96
N TYR A 110 -11.43 9.72 4.32
CA TYR A 110 -10.11 10.34 4.19
C TYR A 110 -10.16 11.71 3.49
N VAL A 111 -10.91 11.82 2.39
CA VAL A 111 -10.97 13.08 1.61
C VAL A 111 -11.60 14.20 2.43
N GLY A 112 -12.67 13.91 3.18
CA GLY A 112 -13.33 14.90 4.03
C GLY A 112 -12.44 15.40 5.17
N GLU A 113 -11.68 14.50 5.78
CA GLU A 113 -10.73 14.84 6.84
C GLU A 113 -9.57 15.69 6.32
N MET A 114 -9.01 15.35 5.15
CA MET A 114 -7.96 16.15 4.49
C MET A 114 -8.46 17.56 4.12
N LYS A 115 -9.69 17.67 3.61
CA LYS A 115 -10.32 18.97 3.32
C LYS A 115 -10.50 19.82 4.58
N SER A 116 -10.88 19.20 5.69
CA SER A 116 -11.02 19.87 6.99
C SER A 116 -9.68 20.40 7.53
N LEU A 117 -8.56 19.84 7.07
CA LEU A 117 -7.21 20.29 7.37
C LEU A 117 -6.67 21.32 6.36
N GLY A 118 -7.48 21.79 5.41
CA GLY A 118 -7.10 22.80 4.42
C GLY A 118 -6.57 22.24 3.09
N TYR A 119 -6.57 20.91 2.90
CA TYR A 119 -6.22 20.28 1.63
C TYR A 119 -7.47 20.12 0.76
N THR A 120 -7.84 21.20 0.07
CA THR A 120 -9.08 21.28 -0.70
C THR A 120 -9.00 20.72 -2.12
N ASP A 121 -7.79 20.44 -2.60
CA ASP A 121 -7.55 19.87 -3.93
C ASP A 121 -8.24 18.51 -4.06
N ASP A 122 -8.68 18.18 -5.28
CA ASP A 122 -9.21 16.86 -5.55
C ASP A 122 -8.13 15.79 -5.31
N LEU A 123 -8.50 14.76 -4.53
CA LEU A 123 -7.64 13.62 -4.21
C LEU A 123 -8.08 12.41 -5.03
N PRO A 124 -7.68 12.30 -6.31
CA PRO A 124 -8.01 11.15 -7.14
C PRO A 124 -7.47 9.86 -6.50
N LEU A 125 -8.04 8.71 -6.89
CA LEU A 125 -7.68 7.42 -6.31
C LEU A 125 -6.16 7.16 -6.30
N TRP A 126 -5.49 7.47 -7.40
CA TRP A 126 -4.03 7.37 -7.51
C TRP A 126 -3.30 8.20 -6.45
N ARG A 127 -3.75 9.44 -6.21
CA ARG A 127 -3.16 10.31 -5.20
C ARG A 127 -3.38 9.76 -3.79
N ARG A 128 -4.58 9.24 -3.50
CA ARG A 128 -4.89 8.61 -2.20
C ARG A 128 -4.01 7.39 -1.93
N TYR A 129 -3.76 6.56 -2.94
CA TYR A 129 -2.83 5.44 -2.84
C TYR A 129 -1.39 5.89 -2.56
N GLN A 130 -0.89 6.89 -3.28
CA GLN A 130 0.44 7.44 -3.02
C GLN A 130 0.57 7.92 -1.57
N LEU A 131 -0.42 8.66 -1.07
CA LEU A 131 -0.44 9.15 0.31
C LEU A 131 -0.52 8.00 1.32
N ALA A 132 -1.32 6.97 1.04
CA ALA A 132 -1.41 5.76 1.88
C ALA A 132 -0.07 5.06 2.02
N VAL A 133 0.63 4.83 0.89
CA VAL A 133 1.92 4.13 0.89
C VAL A 133 3.00 4.93 1.61
N HIS A 134 2.90 6.26 1.62
CA HIS A 134 3.79 7.15 2.39
C HIS A 134 3.31 7.45 3.82
N ASP A 135 2.26 6.78 4.30
CA ASP A 135 1.63 7.03 5.61
C ASP A 135 1.25 8.50 5.88
N VAL A 136 0.87 9.22 4.82
CA VAL A 136 0.44 10.62 4.92
C VAL A 136 -1.05 10.66 5.23
N GLY A 137 -1.34 10.79 6.53
CA GLY A 137 -2.69 10.86 7.07
C GLY A 137 -3.02 12.18 7.80
N PRO A 138 -4.31 12.42 8.13
CA PRO A 138 -4.72 13.52 8.99
C PRO A 138 -3.95 13.62 10.31
N ARG A 139 -3.52 12.51 10.91
CA ARG A 139 -2.67 12.51 12.10
C ARG A 139 -1.31 13.12 11.79
N TYR A 140 -0.63 12.62 10.77
CA TYR A 140 0.69 13.13 10.34
C TYR A 140 0.65 14.64 10.03
N ILE A 141 -0.40 15.10 9.36
CA ILE A 141 -0.57 16.52 9.03
C ILE A 141 -0.80 17.37 10.28
N ARG A 142 -1.60 16.89 11.25
CA ARG A 142 -1.79 17.59 12.53
C ARG A 142 -0.51 17.67 13.34
N GLU A 143 0.29 16.61 13.34
CA GLU A 143 1.61 16.58 13.98
C GLU A 143 2.54 17.62 13.35
N LEU A 144 2.68 17.65 12.02
CA LEU A 144 3.48 18.66 11.30
C LEU A 144 3.05 20.11 11.62
N LYS A 145 1.74 20.37 11.63
CA LYS A 145 1.19 21.68 11.97
C LYS A 145 1.52 22.08 13.42
N SER A 146 1.49 21.12 14.34
CA SER A 146 1.87 21.37 15.74
C SER A 146 3.35 21.70 15.93
N GLU A 147 4.20 21.22 15.01
CA GLU A 147 5.63 21.53 14.96
C GLU A 147 5.94 22.85 14.23
N GLY A 148 4.92 23.57 13.75
CA GLY A 148 5.06 24.87 13.09
C GLY A 148 5.30 24.78 11.58
N PHE A 149 5.23 23.59 10.99
CA PHE A 149 5.23 23.41 9.55
C PHE A 149 3.79 23.43 9.04
N ASP A 150 3.34 24.58 8.54
CA ASP A 150 2.07 24.72 7.82
C ASP A 150 2.32 24.92 6.32
N LYS A 151 1.28 24.73 5.50
CA LYS A 151 1.36 24.89 4.03
C LYS A 151 1.62 26.34 3.63
#